data_AF-F2L5A2-F1
#
_entry.id   AF-F2L5A2-F1
#
_cell.length_a   1.000
_cell.length_b   1.000
_cell.length_c   1.000
_cell.angle_alpha   90.00
_cell.angle_beta   90.00
_cell.angle_gamma   90.00
#
_symmetry.space_group_name_H-M   'P 1'
#
loop_
_entity.id
_entity.type
_entity.pdbx_description
1 polymer ?
#
loop_
_entity_poly.entity_id
_entity_poly.type
_entity_poly.pdbx_seq_one_letter_code
_entity_poly.pdbx_strand_id
1 'polypeptide(L)'
;MRSKILMLLKERPTNINQISKELGIDYKTVKYHLSLLEKNGLVKRLGMRYGDVYFIEDNAYKHWDELYTLIKESLSRNETKII
;
A
#
# COMPACT_ATOMS: atom_id res chain seq x y z
N MET A 1 -4.59 -7.11 -1.85
CA MET A 1 -4.13 -6.61 -0.54
C MET A 1 -3.26 -5.36 -0.66
N ARG A 2 -2.12 -5.41 -1.36
CA ARG A 2 -1.24 -4.23 -1.54
C ARG A 2 -1.94 -3.00 -2.10
N SER A 3 -2.88 -3.18 -3.04
CA SER A 3 -3.73 -2.10 -3.56
C SER A 3 -4.50 -1.36 -2.46
N LYS A 4 -5.12 -2.07 -1.51
CA LYS A 4 -5.83 -1.47 -0.37
C LYS A 4 -4.91 -0.66 0.54
N ILE A 5 -3.70 -1.17 0.79
CA ILE A 5 -2.68 -0.46 1.58
C ILE A 5 -2.25 0.84 0.87
N LEU A 6 -2.00 0.77 -0.45
CA LEU A 6 -1.66 1.95 -1.24
C LEU A 6 -2.78 3.00 -1.24
N MET A 7 -4.04 2.59 -1.40
CA MET A 7 -5.18 3.52 -1.33
C MET A 7 -5.25 4.22 0.03
N LEU A 8 -5.12 3.47 1.13
CA LEU A 8 -5.12 4.04 2.47
C LEU A 8 -3.96 5.03 2.70
N LEU A 9 -2.76 4.69 2.25
CA LEU A 9 -1.59 5.56 2.36
C LEU A 9 -1.67 6.80 1.47
N LYS A 10 -2.41 6.73 0.35
CA LYS A 10 -2.69 7.89 -0.50
C LYS A 10 -3.66 8.88 0.16
N GLU A 11 -4.63 8.36 0.91
CA GLU A 11 -5.53 9.19 1.71
C GLU A 11 -4.80 9.88 2.85
N ARG A 12 -3.98 9.13 3.60
CA ARG A 12 -3.12 9.68 4.65
C ARG A 12 -1.92 8.79 4.98
N PRO A 13 -0.74 9.38 5.25
CA PRO A 13 0.37 8.68 5.87
C PRO A 13 -0.06 8.05 7.20
N THR A 14 0.30 6.78 7.43
CA THR A 14 -0.06 6.08 8.66
C THR A 14 0.86 4.91 8.97
N ASN A 15 0.76 4.34 10.18
CA ASN A 15 1.62 3.24 10.65
C ASN A 15 0.96 1.85 10.46
N ILE A 16 1.76 0.79 10.65
CA ILE A 16 1.33 -0.61 10.47
C ILE A 16 0.12 -0.97 11.34
N ASN A 17 0.08 -0.52 12.60
CA ASN A 17 -1.02 -0.84 13.51
C ASN A 17 -2.35 -0.27 13.01
N GLN A 18 -2.31 0.96 12.51
CA GLN A 18 -3.50 1.61 11.98
C GLN A 18 -3.96 0.97 10.67
N ILE A 19 -3.03 0.63 9.78
CA ILE A 19 -3.34 -0.11 8.55
C ILE A 19 -3.97 -1.48 8.87
N SER A 20 -3.41 -2.19 9.86
CA SER A 20 -3.93 -3.47 10.34
C SER A 20 -5.36 -3.33 10.85
N LYS A 21 -5.62 -2.32 11.69
CA LYS A 21 -6.94 -2.04 12.25
C LYS A 21 -7.96 -1.68 11.17
N GLU A 22 -7.63 -0.78 10.26
CA GLU A 22 -8.57 -0.28 9.25
C GLU A 22 -8.89 -1.28 8.15
N LEU A 23 -7.90 -2.08 7.76
CA LEU A 23 -8.10 -3.07 6.70
C LEU A 23 -8.52 -4.44 7.24
N GLY A 24 -8.54 -4.63 8.57
CA GLY A 24 -8.82 -5.92 9.20
C GLY A 24 -7.77 -6.99 8.87
N ILE A 25 -6.51 -6.60 8.72
CA ILE A 25 -5.42 -7.49 8.29
C ILE A 25 -4.44 -7.70 9.45
N ASP A 26 -3.94 -8.92 9.64
CA ASP A 26 -2.91 -9.20 10.64
C ASP A 26 -1.65 -8.32 10.48
N TYR A 27 -1.09 -7.87 11.61
CA TYR A 27 0.08 -6.99 11.66
C TYR A 27 1.27 -7.54 10.86
N LYS A 28 1.59 -8.84 10.95
CA LYS A 28 2.73 -9.43 10.23
C LYS A 28 2.46 -9.43 8.73
N THR A 29 1.21 -9.67 8.32
CA THR A 29 0.80 -9.60 6.91
C THR A 29 0.92 -8.18 6.37
N VAL A 30 0.45 -7.16 7.11
CA VAL A 30 0.65 -5.75 6.71
C VAL A 30 2.14 -5.42 6.60
N LYS A 31 2.94 -5.79 7.60
CA LYS A 31 4.39 -5.57 7.61
C LYS A 31 5.07 -6.20 6.40
N TYR A 32 4.73 -7.44 6.06
CA TYR A 32 5.24 -8.12 4.87
C TYR A 32 4.90 -7.35 3.60
N HIS A 33 3.64 -6.92 3.43
CA HIS A 33 3.24 -6.17 2.24
C HIS A 33 3.90 -4.80 2.14
N LEU A 34 4.03 -4.07 3.23
CA LEU A 34 4.74 -2.78 3.26
C LEU A 34 6.22 -2.95 2.88
N SER A 35 6.89 -4.00 3.35
CA SER A 35 8.29 -4.27 2.99
C SER A 35 8.48 -4.48 1.48
N LEU A 36 7.52 -5.12 0.82
CA LEU A 36 7.56 -5.32 -0.63
C LEU A 36 7.24 -4.04 -1.40
N LEU A 37 6.28 -3.24 -0.91
CA LEU A 37 5.97 -1.94 -1.50
C LEU A 37 7.17 -0.98 -1.38
N GLU A 38 7.84 -0.98 -0.24
CA GLU A 38 9.05 -0.19 0.02
C GLU A 38 10.21 -0.63 -0.87
N LYS A 39 10.46 -1.94 -0.97
CA LYS A 39 11.46 -2.52 -1.88
C LYS A 39 11.23 -2.14 -3.35
N ASN A 40 9.96 -1.99 -3.75
CA ASN A 40 9.58 -1.61 -5.11
C ASN A 40 9.47 -0.10 -5.31
N GLY A 41 9.86 0.73 -4.33
CA GLY A 41 9.85 2.19 -4.44
C GLY A 41 8.45 2.81 -4.48
N LEU A 42 7.42 2.10 -4.00
CA LEU A 42 6.05 2.61 -3.99
C LEU A 42 5.69 3.35 -2.71
N VAL A 43 6.36 3.02 -1.61
CA VAL A 43 6.18 3.67 -0.30
C VAL A 43 7.52 3.95 0.34
N LYS A 44 7.56 4.94 1.23
CA LYS A 44 8.66 5.20 2.15
C LYS A 44 8.13 5.20 3.59
N ARG A 45 9.03 5.05 4.55
CA ARG A 45 8.70 5.21 5.98
C ARG A 45 9.51 6.35 6.59
N LEU A 46 8.89 7.09 7.50
CA LEU A 46 9.54 8.09 8.34
C LEU A 46 9.60 7.57 9.78
N GLY A 47 10.81 7.40 10.30
CA GLY A 47 11.07 6.89 11.65
C GLY A 47 12.29 5.95 11.72
N MET A 48 12.80 5.70 12.92
CA MET A 48 13.96 4.83 13.15
C MET A 48 13.58 3.40 13.59
N ARG A 49 12.42 3.17 14.23
CA ARG A 49 11.81 1.88 14.63
C ARG A 49 10.36 2.08 15.15
N TYR A 50 9.61 0.96 15.29
CA TYR A 50 8.29 0.78 15.95
C TYR A 50 7.47 2.08 16.11
N GLY A 51 6.56 2.31 15.16
CA GLY A 51 5.78 3.55 15.05
C GLY A 51 6.00 4.28 13.73
N ASP A 52 6.88 3.77 12.87
CA ASP A 52 7.19 4.33 11.56
C ASP A 52 5.90 4.59 10.76
N VAL A 53 5.76 5.84 10.33
CA VAL A 53 4.66 6.28 9.48
C VAL A 53 5.07 6.01 8.04
N TYR A 54 4.27 5.22 7.34
CA TYR A 54 4.42 4.96 5.92
C TYR A 54 3.67 6.00 5.11
N PHE A 55 4.18 6.34 3.94
CA PHE A 55 3.58 7.25 2.98
C PHE A 55 3.96 6.84 1.55
N ILE A 56 3.19 7.30 0.57
CA ILE A 56 3.49 7.07 -0.85
C ILE A 56 4.81 7.78 -1.19
N GLU A 57 5.71 7.07 -1.87
CA GLU A 57 7.00 7.63 -2.30
C GLU A 57 6.80 8.73 -3.34
N ASP A 58 7.65 9.77 -3.37
CA ASP A 58 7.48 10.97 -4.20
C ASP A 58 7.27 10.68 -5.70
N ASN A 59 8.05 9.77 -6.27
CA ASN A 59 7.93 9.34 -7.67
C ASN A 59 6.64 8.54 -7.90
N ALA A 60 6.26 7.67 -6.96
CA ALA A 60 4.98 6.95 -7.04
C ALA A 60 3.78 7.89 -6.87
N TYR A 61 3.92 8.94 -6.07
CA TYR A 61 2.91 9.98 -5.87
C TYR A 61 2.76 10.85 -7.12
N LYS A 62 3.89 11.24 -7.74
CA LYS A 62 3.92 12.01 -8.98
C LYS A 62 3.19 11.30 -10.14
N HIS A 63 3.30 9.98 -10.22
CA HIS A 63 2.66 9.16 -11.27
C HIS A 63 1.45 8.40 -10.75
N TRP A 64 0.75 8.95 -9.75
CA TRP A 64 -0.33 8.25 -9.07
C TRP A 64 -1.47 7.83 -10.00
N ASP A 65 -1.87 8.69 -10.95
CA ASP A 65 -3.00 8.41 -11.83
C ASP A 65 -2.73 7.22 -12.77
N GLU A 66 -1.50 7.11 -13.28
CA GLU A 66 -1.04 5.97 -14.06
C GLU A 66 -1.03 4.70 -13.20
N LEU A 67 -0.42 4.78 -12.00
CA LEU A 67 -0.38 3.67 -11.06
C LEU A 67 -1.79 3.20 -10.66
N TYR A 68 -2.71 4.14 -10.42
CA TYR A 68 -4.09 3.85 -10.04
C TYR A 68 -4.85 3.16 -11.17
N THR A 69 -4.60 3.56 -12.42
CA THR A 69 -5.16 2.90 -13.60
C THR A 69 -4.69 1.45 -13.68
N LEU A 70 -3.38 1.21 -13.54
CA LEU A 70 -2.82 -0.14 -13.52
C LEU A 70 -3.38 -1.00 -12.37
N ILE A 71 -3.57 -0.41 -11.19
CA ILE A 71 -4.20 -1.08 -10.04
C ILE A 71 -5.63 -1.48 -10.39
N LYS A 72 -6.45 -0.58 -10.93
CA LYS A 72 -7.84 -0.87 -11.31
C LYS A 72 -7.95 -1.95 -12.36
N GLU A 73 -7.12 -1.89 -13.39
CA GLU A 73 -7.09 -2.93 -14.42
C GLU A 73 -6.68 -4.30 -13.85
N SER A 74 -5.70 -4.32 -12.93
CA SER A 74 -5.24 -5.56 -12.30
C SER A 74 -6.32 -6.23 -11.45
N LEU A 75 -7.20 -5.44 -10.82
CA LEU A 75 -8.34 -5.94 -10.07
C LEU A 75 -9.42 -6.49 -11.01
N SER A 76 -9.71 -5.77 -12.09
CA SER A 76 -10.71 -6.18 -13.10
C SER A 76 -10.32 -7.51 -13.79
N ARG A 77 -9.02 -7.70 -14.09
CA ARG A 77 -8.50 -8.95 -14.69
C ARG A 77 -8.59 -10.17 -13.77
N ASN A 78 -8.63 -9.96 -12.45
CA ASN A 78 -8.75 -11.06 -11.49
C ASN A 78 -10.19 -11.54 -11.33
N GLU A 79 -11.18 -10.69 -11.57
CA GLU A 79 -12.60 -11.06 -11.53
C GLU A 79 -13.00 -11.93 -12.73
N THR A 80 -12.39 -11.72 -13.90
CA THR A 80 -12.67 -12.49 -15.12
C THR A 80 -12.10 -13.93 -15.09
N LYS A 81 -11.19 -14.24 -14.16
CA LYS A 81 -10.56 -15.57 -14.05
C LYS A 81 -11.29 -16.55 -13.13
N ILE A 82 -12.45 -16.18 -12.59
CA ILE A 82 -13.23 -16.99 -11.64
C ILE A 82 -14.44 -17.69 -12.33
N ILE A 83 -14.52 -17.65 -13.66
CA ILE A 83 -15.57 -18.33 -14.44
C ILE A 83 -14.95 -19.39 -15.34
#